data_AF-A0A1Z5JP33-F1
#
_entry.id   AF-A0A1Z5JP33-F1
#
_cell.length_a   1.000
_cell.length_b   1.000
_cell.length_c   1.000
_cell.angle_alpha   90.00
_cell.angle_beta   90.00
_cell.angle_gamma   90.00
#
_symmetry.space_group_name_H-M   'P 1'
#
loop_
_entity.id
_entity.type
_entity.pdbx_description
1 polymer ?
#
loop_
_entity_poly.entity_id
_entity_poly.type
_entity_poly.pdbx_seq_one_letter_code
_entity_poly.pdbx_strand_id
1 'polypeptide(L)'
;MFVTACSLLLVWLSTSVAFSVQKRSPDVGLYAVSTGRQEMQNPHGAEEDLTDNIRPLHQNWWPVAALTSLKPSQPNALQVLGKPLVAAKFNDSSWSVLDDRCSHRFAPLSEGRMVSTGHLQCAYHGWEFDTATGVCSKLPQITDENKVAAVQTYSTREEAGMLWVWMDPSSLDLADQIHLPISPLLRHYVARFGNEACFMRDLPYGIELLGENLLDLSHLPFSHHSVGGLKREQGGPLPTRMLSKREREDAALWEKEEDPTYNPVLPRYQAEVIDAAQHDPLMMRFAKSGVEMSTRIGYYDPCHVRYRRKIGERATHVELFMCPVSEGRSRVFLFNVFKSAPVPKVADFRGWLKQIAPGALKAKLFQSLFLRRTDPRKPYIHLVAHDIFDGDGIFLHKQGNLMREAGLTFRDYSTPSSADTLLLAYRRFIESAARKTRETSSGTLADAVDGQKQYGDDLPRSVMLDRYNTHTKHCPTCLASLQKLRRSQSRTAFLKTALQGALGASIFSFIGLLTLESLPFAIRVTTRTLINALIVRVGIMIGMSTLGILILARKERKLHRQIDLFLFKDYVHSDKL
;
A
#
# COMPACT_ATOMS: atom_id res chain seq x y z
N MET A 1 53.18 11.45 4.67
CA MET A 1 53.88 12.36 5.60
C MET A 1 53.07 13.65 5.66
N PHE A 2 52.64 14.23 6.78
CA PHE A 2 52.57 13.85 8.21
C PHE A 2 51.39 14.72 8.74
N VAL A 3 50.25 14.19 9.20
CA VAL A 3 49.94 13.72 10.57
C VAL A 3 49.77 14.87 11.61
N THR A 4 48.49 15.24 11.86
CA THR A 4 47.89 15.67 13.17
C THR A 4 48.47 16.96 13.86
N ALA A 5 47.95 17.52 14.97
CA ALA A 5 46.86 17.17 15.90
C ALA A 5 46.24 18.40 16.61
N CYS A 6 45.01 18.23 17.10
CA CYS A 6 44.44 18.59 18.42
C CYS A 6 45.13 19.66 19.32
N SER A 7 44.38 20.55 19.99
CA SER A 7 43.76 20.34 21.34
C SER A 7 43.12 21.66 21.87
N LEU A 8 42.29 21.78 22.93
CA LEU A 8 41.37 20.94 23.75
C LEU A 8 40.50 21.88 24.66
N LEU A 9 39.44 21.34 25.32
CA LEU A 9 38.78 21.75 26.60
C LEU A 9 38.39 23.25 26.84
N LEU A 10 37.12 23.67 27.06
CA LEU A 10 36.09 23.40 28.11
C LEU A 10 36.08 24.38 29.33
N VAL A 11 34.88 24.52 29.96
CA VAL A 11 34.50 25.32 31.15
C VAL A 11 34.23 26.83 30.87
N TRP A 12 33.01 27.39 30.84
CA TRP A 12 31.82 27.43 31.74
C TRP A 12 31.95 28.42 32.92
N LEU A 13 31.27 29.58 32.86
CA LEU A 13 30.53 30.23 33.97
C LEU A 13 29.84 31.55 33.53
N SER A 14 28.50 31.47 33.48
CA SER A 14 27.51 32.42 34.04
C SER A 14 27.74 33.95 34.05
N THR A 15 26.88 34.67 33.32
CA THR A 15 26.19 35.86 33.85
C THR A 15 24.72 35.84 33.42
N SER A 16 23.81 35.79 34.38
CA SER A 16 22.37 35.79 34.16
C SER A 16 21.88 37.17 33.71
N VAL A 17 21.26 37.26 32.53
CA VAL A 17 20.40 38.39 32.17
C VAL A 17 19.01 37.83 31.85
N ALA A 18 18.08 38.04 32.78
CA ALA A 18 16.70 37.59 32.65
C ALA A 18 15.95 38.44 31.63
N PHE A 19 16.03 38.08 30.35
CA PHE A 19 15.07 38.57 29.37
C PHE A 19 13.74 37.83 29.55
N SER A 20 12.74 38.57 30.03
CA SER A 20 11.35 38.15 30.04
C SER A 20 10.86 37.97 28.60
N VAL A 21 11.03 36.76 28.06
CA VAL A 21 10.39 36.37 26.79
C VAL A 21 8.91 36.20 27.06
N GLN A 22 8.19 37.31 26.95
CA GLN A 22 6.75 37.35 26.95
C GLN A 22 6.28 36.43 25.81
N LYS A 23 5.70 35.27 26.15
CA LYS A 23 5.06 34.36 25.19
C LYS A 23 3.88 35.10 24.54
N ARG A 24 4.15 35.86 23.49
CA ARG A 24 3.13 36.15 22.48
C ARG A 24 2.90 34.84 21.75
N SER A 25 1.76 34.23 22.04
CA SER A 25 1.15 33.29 21.11
C SER A 25 1.13 33.97 19.74
N PRO A 26 1.60 33.33 18.66
CA PRO A 26 1.15 33.76 17.36
C PRO A 26 -0.35 33.46 17.33
N ASP A 27 -1.17 34.50 17.48
CA ASP A 27 -2.55 34.47 17.00
C ASP A 27 -2.46 34.29 15.49
N VAL A 28 -2.28 33.03 15.07
CA VAL A 28 -2.50 32.61 13.71
C VAL A 28 -3.99 32.84 13.52
N GLY A 29 -4.30 33.98 12.91
CA GLY A 29 -5.63 34.29 12.42
C GLY A 29 -6.01 33.19 11.44
N LEU A 30 -6.65 32.14 11.98
CA LEU A 30 -7.57 31.31 11.24
C LEU A 30 -8.52 32.29 10.58
N TYR A 31 -8.30 32.53 9.28
CA TYR A 31 -9.30 33.16 8.45
C TYR A 31 -10.56 32.35 8.68
N ALA A 32 -11.55 32.98 9.29
CA ALA A 32 -12.88 32.43 9.37
C ALA A 32 -13.42 32.37 7.94
N VAL A 33 -13.03 31.31 7.22
CA VAL A 33 -13.80 30.78 6.11
C VAL A 33 -15.21 30.68 6.68
N SER A 34 -16.13 31.45 6.12
CA SER A 34 -17.46 31.61 6.68
C SER A 34 -18.04 30.22 6.92
N THR A 35 -18.22 29.84 8.19
CA THR A 35 -18.78 28.56 8.61
C THR A 35 -20.30 28.58 8.40
N GLY A 36 -20.72 28.94 7.19
CA GLY A 36 -21.96 28.47 6.60
C GLY A 36 -21.79 26.98 6.44
N ARG A 37 -22.05 26.25 7.54
CA ARG A 37 -22.11 24.79 7.63
C ARG A 37 -22.94 24.34 6.43
N GLN A 38 -22.28 23.77 5.42
CA GLN A 38 -22.92 23.57 4.13
C GLN A 38 -24.06 22.60 4.37
N GLU A 39 -25.31 23.08 4.29
CA GLU A 39 -26.47 22.20 4.36
C GLU A 39 -26.27 21.16 3.28
N MET A 40 -26.32 19.88 3.68
CA MET A 40 -26.18 18.77 2.76
C MET A 40 -27.45 18.68 1.91
N GLN A 41 -27.61 19.63 0.98
CA GLN A 41 -28.66 19.62 -0.01
C GLN A 41 -28.60 18.28 -0.75
N ASN A 42 -29.75 17.66 -0.93
CA ASN A 42 -29.82 16.36 -1.56
C ASN A 42 -29.38 16.54 -3.03
N PRO A 43 -28.31 15.86 -3.51
CA PRO A 43 -27.88 16.02 -4.89
C PRO A 43 -29.06 15.66 -5.79
N HIS A 44 -29.45 16.57 -6.68
CA HIS A 44 -30.70 16.47 -7.43
C HIS A 44 -30.82 15.11 -8.13
N GLY A 45 -31.76 14.27 -7.67
CA GLY A 45 -31.96 12.90 -8.15
C GLY A 45 -31.58 11.77 -7.19
N ALA A 46 -31.06 12.05 -5.99
CA ALA A 46 -30.90 11.04 -4.94
C ALA A 46 -32.25 10.71 -4.26
N GLU A 47 -32.86 9.58 -4.66
CA GLU A 47 -34.07 9.01 -4.05
C GLU A 47 -33.90 8.73 -2.54
N GLU A 48 -35.00 8.77 -1.79
CA GLU A 48 -35.05 8.52 -0.33
C GLU A 48 -34.51 7.14 0.10
N ASP A 49 -34.49 6.16 -0.81
CA ASP A 49 -33.96 4.79 -0.61
C ASP A 49 -32.47 4.73 -0.17
N LEU A 50 -31.73 5.85 -0.30
CA LEU A 50 -30.30 5.91 -0.03
C LEU A 50 -29.90 6.19 1.44
N THR A 51 -30.82 6.61 2.32
CA THR A 51 -30.50 6.98 3.72
C THR A 51 -30.81 5.89 4.75
N ASP A 52 -31.87 5.13 4.56
CA ASP A 52 -32.48 4.40 5.68
C ASP A 52 -31.76 3.07 5.96
N ASN A 53 -31.38 2.36 4.91
CA ASN A 53 -30.77 1.02 4.93
C ASN A 53 -29.22 1.05 5.04
N ILE A 54 -28.69 1.86 5.96
CA ILE A 54 -27.26 1.83 6.35
C ILE A 54 -27.11 0.94 7.60
N ARG A 55 -26.21 -0.05 7.57
CA ARG A 55 -25.89 -0.95 8.71
C ARG A 55 -24.84 -0.32 9.64
N PRO A 56 -24.84 -0.61 10.95
CA PRO A 56 -23.73 -0.27 11.83
C PRO A 56 -22.45 -1.02 11.40
N LEU A 57 -21.28 -0.48 11.72
CA LEU A 57 -19.98 -0.92 11.22
C LEU A 57 -19.67 -2.39 11.56
N HIS A 58 -20.12 -2.89 12.72
CA HIS A 58 -19.92 -4.28 13.12
C HIS A 58 -20.76 -5.28 12.31
N GLN A 59 -21.92 -4.86 11.78
CA GLN A 59 -22.78 -5.66 10.91
C GLN A 59 -22.40 -5.52 9.43
N ASN A 60 -21.10 -5.60 9.16
CA ASN A 60 -20.57 -5.66 7.81
C ASN A 60 -19.32 -6.55 7.74
N TRP A 61 -19.05 -7.07 6.55
CA TRP A 61 -17.81 -7.77 6.23
C TRP A 61 -16.68 -6.77 5.96
N TRP A 62 -15.56 -6.93 6.67
CA TRP A 62 -14.35 -6.13 6.51
C TRP A 62 -13.19 -6.99 6.00
N PRO A 63 -12.45 -6.57 4.96
CA PRO A 63 -11.24 -7.26 4.54
C PRO A 63 -10.12 -6.88 5.52
N VAL A 64 -9.60 -7.85 6.27
CA VAL A 64 -8.62 -7.60 7.34
C VAL A 64 -7.18 -7.89 6.91
N ALA A 65 -6.95 -8.82 5.97
CA ALA A 65 -5.62 -9.15 5.49
C ALA A 65 -5.63 -9.74 4.07
N ALA A 66 -4.54 -9.57 3.32
CA ALA A 66 -4.29 -10.39 2.14
C ALA A 66 -3.89 -11.79 2.61
N LEU A 67 -4.41 -12.85 2.00
CA LEU A 67 -4.09 -14.23 2.39
C LEU A 67 -2.58 -14.54 2.25
N THR A 68 -1.88 -13.80 1.40
CA THR A 68 -0.40 -13.89 1.22
C THR A 68 0.42 -13.25 2.34
N SER A 69 -0.18 -12.42 3.21
CA SER A 69 0.51 -11.82 4.36
C SER A 69 0.40 -12.64 5.63
N LEU A 70 -0.54 -13.59 5.67
CA LEU A 70 -0.77 -14.49 6.79
C LEU A 70 0.18 -15.70 6.71
N LYS A 71 0.66 -16.16 7.86
CA LYS A 71 1.51 -17.34 8.00
C LYS A 71 0.68 -18.51 8.53
N PRO A 72 0.44 -19.58 7.73
CA PRO A 72 -0.19 -20.80 8.23
C PRO A 72 0.59 -21.39 9.40
N SER A 73 -0.10 -22.08 10.31
CA SER A 73 0.47 -22.72 11.52
C SER A 73 1.15 -21.75 12.50
N GLN A 74 0.93 -20.44 12.37
CA GLN A 74 1.32 -19.41 13.36
C GLN A 74 0.12 -18.51 13.65
N PRO A 75 -0.01 -17.95 14.85
CA PRO A 75 -0.95 -16.87 15.11
C PRO A 75 -0.52 -15.61 14.33
N ASN A 76 -1.49 -14.87 13.80
CA ASN A 76 -1.24 -13.64 13.04
C ASN A 76 -2.00 -12.48 13.69
N ALA A 77 -1.28 -11.47 14.18
CA ALA A 77 -1.87 -10.25 14.70
C ALA A 77 -2.61 -9.48 13.59
N LEU A 78 -3.85 -9.08 13.88
CA LEU A 78 -4.74 -8.31 13.03
C LEU A 78 -5.37 -7.17 13.85
N GLN A 79 -5.89 -6.16 13.16
CA GLN A 79 -6.68 -5.11 13.80
C GLN A 79 -7.70 -4.57 12.81
N VAL A 80 -8.93 -4.36 13.26
CA VAL A 80 -10.04 -3.79 12.49
C VAL A 80 -11.01 -3.10 13.43
N LEU A 81 -11.55 -1.95 13.02
CA LEU A 81 -12.38 -1.07 13.84
C LEU A 81 -11.72 -0.72 15.20
N GLY A 82 -10.38 -0.62 15.23
CA GLY A 82 -9.58 -0.42 16.44
C GLY A 82 -9.42 -1.66 17.32
N LYS A 83 -10.19 -2.74 17.11
CA LYS A 83 -10.14 -3.96 17.92
C LYS A 83 -8.99 -4.87 17.48
N PRO A 84 -8.09 -5.30 18.40
CA PRO A 84 -7.03 -6.25 18.09
C PRO A 84 -7.58 -7.68 18.01
N LEU A 85 -7.26 -8.37 16.93
CA LEU A 85 -7.72 -9.72 16.60
C LEU A 85 -6.55 -10.64 16.25
N VAL A 86 -6.74 -11.94 16.40
CA VAL A 86 -5.75 -12.95 16.02
C VAL A 86 -6.34 -13.90 14.97
N ALA A 87 -5.70 -14.00 13.81
CA ALA A 87 -6.00 -15.02 12.82
C ALA A 87 -5.16 -16.28 13.09
N ALA A 88 -5.83 -17.41 13.25
CA ALA A 88 -5.26 -18.72 13.47
C ALA A 88 -5.74 -19.70 12.39
N LYS A 89 -4.87 -20.60 11.96
CA LYS A 89 -5.16 -21.69 11.02
C LYS A 89 -4.26 -22.86 11.33
N PHE A 90 -4.85 -24.04 11.44
CA PHE A 90 -4.14 -25.30 11.67
C PHE A 90 -4.32 -26.24 10.49
N ASN A 91 -3.20 -26.71 9.91
CA ASN A 91 -3.19 -27.47 8.66
C ASN A 91 -4.02 -26.75 7.57
N ASP A 92 -4.81 -27.49 6.79
CA ASP A 92 -5.60 -26.97 5.68
C ASP A 92 -7.01 -26.48 6.07
N SER A 93 -7.30 -26.31 7.37
CA SER A 93 -8.57 -25.74 7.86
C SER A 93 -8.81 -24.30 7.40
N SER A 94 -10.05 -23.81 7.40
CA SER A 94 -10.35 -22.39 7.15
C SER A 94 -9.71 -21.49 8.23
N TRP A 95 -9.35 -20.25 7.87
CA TRP A 95 -8.90 -19.27 8.87
C TRP A 95 -9.98 -19.00 9.93
N SER A 96 -9.63 -19.16 11.20
CA SER A 96 -10.43 -18.70 12.34
C SER A 96 -9.89 -17.36 12.84
N VAL A 97 -10.78 -16.47 13.29
CA VAL A 97 -10.39 -15.17 13.88
C VAL A 97 -11.00 -15.04 15.27
N LEU A 98 -10.17 -14.63 16.23
CA LEU A 98 -10.54 -14.47 17.64
C LEU A 98 -10.11 -13.09 18.17
N ASP A 99 -10.62 -12.70 19.33
CA ASP A 99 -10.08 -11.58 20.11
C ASP A 99 -8.60 -11.84 20.46
N ASP A 100 -7.70 -10.87 20.19
CA ASP A 100 -6.28 -10.98 20.51
C ASP A 100 -5.99 -10.71 22.00
N ARG A 101 -6.72 -11.39 22.88
CA ARG A 101 -6.79 -11.06 24.30
C ARG A 101 -7.14 -12.30 25.11
N CYS A 102 -6.12 -12.96 25.66
CA CYS A 102 -6.29 -14.10 26.55
C CYS A 102 -7.20 -13.75 27.74
N SER A 103 -8.28 -14.48 27.96
CA SER A 103 -9.27 -14.18 29.00
C SER A 103 -8.76 -14.29 30.45
N HIS A 104 -7.58 -14.88 30.68
CA HIS A 104 -6.94 -14.92 32.01
C HIS A 104 -6.37 -13.56 32.44
N ARG A 105 -5.47 -12.95 31.65
CA ARG A 105 -4.75 -11.70 31.99
C ARG A 105 -4.49 -10.77 30.80
N PHE A 106 -5.27 -10.92 29.74
CA PHE A 106 -5.26 -10.04 28.56
C PHE A 106 -3.93 -9.97 27.79
N ALA A 107 -3.05 -10.96 27.97
CA ALA A 107 -1.89 -11.12 27.09
C ALA A 107 -2.35 -11.39 25.64
N PRO A 108 -1.66 -10.82 24.64
CA PRO A 108 -1.96 -11.10 23.23
C PRO A 108 -1.78 -12.59 22.94
N LEU A 109 -2.75 -13.16 22.22
CA LEU A 109 -2.71 -14.53 21.73
C LEU A 109 -1.91 -14.63 20.42
N SER A 110 -1.74 -13.52 19.71
CA SER A 110 -0.90 -13.39 18.50
C SER A 110 0.59 -13.59 18.78
N GLU A 111 1.06 -13.30 19.99
CA GLU A 111 2.40 -13.65 20.51
C GLU A 111 2.49 -15.11 20.99
N GLY A 112 1.39 -15.86 20.90
CA GLY A 112 1.27 -17.27 21.27
C GLY A 112 1.83 -18.24 20.23
N ARG A 113 1.28 -19.46 20.21
CA ARG A 113 1.64 -20.50 19.23
C ARG A 113 0.48 -21.43 18.94
N MET A 114 0.44 -21.96 17.73
CA MET A 114 -0.39 -23.12 17.41
C MET A 114 0.24 -24.37 18.02
N VAL A 115 -0.54 -25.16 18.77
CA VAL A 115 -0.12 -26.47 19.28
C VAL A 115 -0.59 -27.60 18.36
N SER A 116 -0.05 -28.81 18.54
CA SER A 116 -0.32 -29.97 17.67
C SER A 116 -1.77 -30.48 17.69
N THR A 117 -2.59 -30.03 18.65
CA THR A 117 -4.04 -30.27 18.70
C THR A 117 -4.83 -29.32 17.79
N GLY A 118 -4.20 -28.28 17.24
CA GLY A 118 -4.86 -27.21 16.50
C GLY A 118 -5.33 -26.03 17.36
N HIS A 119 -5.21 -26.12 18.68
CA HIS A 119 -5.54 -25.01 19.58
C HIS A 119 -4.52 -23.87 19.51
N LEU A 120 -4.96 -22.67 19.88
CA LEU A 120 -4.15 -21.48 20.08
C LEU A 120 -3.68 -21.39 21.53
N GLN A 121 -2.38 -21.59 21.78
CA GLN A 121 -1.80 -21.52 23.11
C GLN A 121 -1.27 -20.11 23.43
N CYS A 122 -1.76 -19.52 24.53
CA CYS A 122 -1.26 -18.25 25.06
C CYS A 122 0.18 -18.39 25.57
N ALA A 123 1.07 -17.48 25.13
CA ALA A 123 2.49 -17.48 25.52
C ALA A 123 2.74 -17.28 27.03
N TYR A 124 1.81 -16.66 27.77
CA TYR A 124 2.05 -16.28 29.17
C TYR A 124 1.91 -17.47 30.14
N HIS A 125 0.76 -18.16 30.13
CA HIS A 125 0.46 -19.23 31.09
C HIS A 125 0.11 -20.58 30.43
N GLY A 126 0.27 -20.70 29.11
CA GLY A 126 0.02 -21.97 28.40
C GLY A 126 -1.45 -22.38 28.31
N TRP A 127 -2.40 -21.49 28.58
CA TRP A 127 -3.83 -21.74 28.34
C TRP A 127 -4.06 -21.93 26.84
N GLU A 128 -4.74 -23.01 26.48
CA GLU A 128 -5.05 -23.36 25.09
C GLU A 128 -6.51 -23.07 24.80
N PHE A 129 -6.78 -22.41 23.67
CA PHE A 129 -8.13 -22.07 23.20
C PHE A 129 -8.40 -22.80 21.89
N ASP A 130 -9.53 -23.47 21.79
CA ASP A 130 -10.02 -24.01 20.52
C ASP A 130 -10.28 -22.84 19.54
N THR A 131 -9.80 -22.95 18.31
CA THR A 131 -9.84 -21.80 17.38
C THR A 131 -11.21 -21.55 16.78
N ALA A 132 -12.07 -22.57 16.68
CA ALA A 132 -13.39 -22.46 16.07
C ALA A 132 -14.45 -21.93 17.06
N THR A 133 -14.38 -22.36 18.31
CA THR A 133 -15.32 -22.01 19.39
C THR A 133 -14.80 -20.94 20.35
N GLY A 134 -13.48 -20.75 20.42
CA GLY A 134 -12.83 -19.85 21.37
C GLY A 134 -12.81 -20.37 22.81
N VAL A 135 -13.37 -21.56 23.08
CA VAL A 135 -13.41 -22.16 24.42
C VAL A 135 -12.00 -22.59 24.84
N CYS A 136 -11.65 -22.29 26.09
CA CYS A 136 -10.39 -22.73 26.68
C CYS A 136 -10.46 -24.24 26.95
N SER A 137 -9.74 -25.00 26.14
CA SER A 137 -9.74 -26.47 26.14
C SER A 137 -8.71 -27.06 27.09
N LYS A 138 -7.79 -26.24 27.63
CA LYS A 138 -6.76 -26.69 28.58
C LYS A 138 -6.22 -25.54 29.43
N LEU A 139 -6.28 -25.73 30.75
CA LEU A 139 -5.75 -24.82 31.76
C LEU A 139 -4.64 -25.56 32.55
N PRO A 140 -3.34 -25.42 32.21
CA PRO A 140 -2.28 -26.25 32.80
C PRO A 140 -2.07 -26.10 34.31
N GLN A 141 -2.75 -25.15 34.97
CA GLN A 141 -2.66 -24.87 36.40
C GLN A 141 -3.87 -25.39 37.21
N ILE A 142 -4.86 -26.03 36.59
CA ILE A 142 -6.11 -26.46 37.24
C ILE A 142 -6.42 -27.90 36.82
N THR A 143 -6.84 -28.74 37.77
CA THR A 143 -7.28 -30.14 37.57
C THR A 143 -8.80 -30.33 37.62
N ASP A 144 -9.55 -29.23 37.73
CA ASP A 144 -11.01 -29.17 37.84
C ASP A 144 -11.59 -28.63 36.52
N GLU A 145 -12.42 -29.44 35.88
CA GLU A 145 -12.93 -29.23 34.52
C GLU A 145 -14.08 -28.21 34.47
N ASN A 146 -14.64 -27.80 35.62
CA ASN A 146 -15.88 -27.02 35.71
C ASN A 146 -15.74 -25.51 35.38
N LYS A 147 -14.66 -25.06 34.75
CA LYS A 147 -14.42 -23.62 34.44
C LYS A 147 -14.33 -23.35 32.94
N VAL A 148 -15.45 -22.92 32.37
CA VAL A 148 -15.51 -22.41 30.99
C VAL A 148 -14.93 -21.00 30.93
N ALA A 149 -13.63 -20.90 30.63
CA ALA A 149 -13.04 -19.68 30.09
C ALA A 149 -13.18 -19.71 28.55
N ALA A 150 -13.39 -18.56 27.91
CA ALA A 150 -13.44 -18.46 26.45
C ALA A 150 -12.86 -17.13 25.98
N VAL A 151 -12.62 -17.02 24.68
CA VAL A 151 -12.36 -15.76 23.96
C VAL A 151 -13.33 -15.65 22.78
N GLN A 152 -13.71 -14.44 22.40
CA GLN A 152 -14.69 -14.24 21.32
C GLN A 152 -14.11 -14.70 19.97
N THR A 153 -14.86 -15.52 19.23
CA THR A 153 -14.61 -15.84 17.81
C THR A 153 -15.46 -14.98 16.88
N TYR A 154 -15.06 -14.87 15.62
CA TYR A 154 -15.76 -14.12 14.58
C TYR A 154 -15.91 -14.94 13.31
N SER A 155 -17.02 -14.73 12.58
CA SER A 155 -17.21 -15.35 11.28
C SER A 155 -16.18 -14.83 10.28
N THR A 156 -15.61 -15.74 9.49
CA THR A 156 -14.58 -15.45 8.50
C THR A 156 -15.01 -15.88 7.10
N ARG A 157 -14.47 -15.21 6.08
CA ARG A 157 -14.56 -15.66 4.68
C ARG A 157 -13.21 -15.49 3.97
N GLU A 158 -12.83 -16.46 3.15
CA GLU A 158 -11.66 -16.39 2.28
C GLU A 158 -12.15 -16.14 0.83
N GLU A 159 -12.00 -14.91 0.31
CA GLU A 159 -12.55 -14.54 -1.01
C GLU A 159 -11.69 -13.45 -1.65
N ALA A 160 -11.52 -13.52 -2.99
CA ALA A 160 -10.68 -12.61 -3.78
C ALA A 160 -9.23 -12.41 -3.25
N GLY A 161 -8.65 -13.42 -2.60
CA GLY A 161 -7.29 -13.33 -2.04
C GLY A 161 -7.19 -12.56 -0.72
N MET A 162 -8.32 -12.23 -0.10
CA MET A 162 -8.42 -11.54 1.19
C MET A 162 -9.10 -12.43 2.23
N LEU A 163 -8.67 -12.27 3.49
CA LEU A 163 -9.41 -12.72 4.68
C LEU A 163 -10.40 -11.62 5.06
N TRP A 164 -11.66 -12.00 5.20
CA TRP A 164 -12.77 -11.14 5.62
C TRP A 164 -13.24 -11.54 7.01
N VAL A 165 -13.67 -10.56 7.81
CA VAL A 165 -14.22 -10.77 9.16
C VAL A 165 -15.55 -10.03 9.30
N TRP A 166 -16.52 -10.70 9.91
CA TRP A 166 -17.78 -10.11 10.37
C TRP A 166 -17.65 -9.78 11.86
N MET A 167 -17.84 -8.53 12.22
CA MET A 167 -17.46 -8.02 13.56
C MET A 167 -18.58 -8.09 14.61
N ASP A 168 -19.75 -8.58 14.24
CA ASP A 168 -20.89 -8.82 15.13
C ASP A 168 -21.14 -10.34 15.30
N PRO A 169 -20.58 -10.98 16.33
CA PRO A 169 -20.72 -12.42 16.53
C PRO A 169 -22.16 -12.85 16.92
N SER A 170 -23.07 -11.90 17.17
CA SER A 170 -24.47 -12.18 17.51
C SER A 170 -25.41 -12.28 16.31
N SER A 171 -24.97 -11.85 15.11
CA SER A 171 -25.81 -11.76 13.90
C SER A 171 -25.35 -12.65 12.75
N LEU A 172 -25.10 -13.93 13.04
CA LEU A 172 -24.61 -14.92 12.07
C LEU A 172 -25.54 -15.05 10.83
N ASP A 173 -26.86 -15.13 11.05
CA ASP A 173 -27.85 -15.20 9.98
C ASP A 173 -27.79 -14.00 9.02
N LEU A 174 -27.46 -12.81 9.55
CA LEU A 174 -27.26 -11.60 8.76
C LEU A 174 -25.94 -11.65 8.00
N ALA A 175 -24.86 -12.12 8.64
CA ALA A 175 -23.56 -12.31 8.00
C ALA A 175 -23.67 -13.21 6.76
N ASP A 176 -24.50 -14.24 6.83
CA ASP A 176 -24.77 -15.15 5.71
C ASP A 176 -25.58 -14.52 4.58
N GLN A 177 -26.59 -13.72 4.89
CA GLN A 177 -27.38 -12.96 3.91
C GLN A 177 -26.58 -11.87 3.18
N ILE A 178 -25.54 -11.29 3.80
CA ILE A 178 -24.75 -10.23 3.17
C ILE A 178 -23.67 -10.82 2.24
N HIS A 179 -23.85 -10.62 0.94
CA HIS A 179 -22.87 -10.96 -0.09
C HIS A 179 -21.70 -9.95 -0.15
N LEU A 180 -20.50 -10.45 -0.43
CA LEU A 180 -19.32 -9.61 -0.69
C LEU A 180 -19.41 -9.00 -2.11
N PRO A 181 -19.02 -7.73 -2.34
CA PRO A 181 -19.14 -7.03 -3.63
C PRO A 181 -18.06 -7.44 -4.68
N ILE A 182 -17.80 -8.73 -4.80
CA ILE A 182 -16.70 -9.32 -5.60
C ILE A 182 -17.21 -9.71 -6.99
N SER A 183 -16.89 -8.89 -7.98
CA SER A 183 -17.29 -9.12 -9.38
C SER A 183 -16.71 -10.43 -9.94
N PRO A 184 -17.38 -11.09 -10.90
CA PRO A 184 -16.84 -12.25 -11.62
C PRO A 184 -15.48 -11.96 -12.25
N LEU A 185 -15.27 -10.75 -12.75
CA LEU A 185 -14.00 -10.32 -13.35
C LEU A 185 -12.86 -10.28 -12.31
N LEU A 186 -13.13 -9.85 -11.07
CA LEU A 186 -12.16 -9.92 -9.97
C LEU A 186 -11.89 -11.37 -9.55
N ARG A 187 -12.91 -12.23 -9.46
CA ARG A 187 -12.74 -13.68 -9.20
C ARG A 187 -11.84 -14.32 -10.26
N HIS A 188 -12.11 -14.08 -11.54
CA HIS A 188 -11.29 -14.55 -12.66
C HIS A 188 -9.85 -14.02 -12.63
N TYR A 189 -9.64 -12.79 -12.17
CA TYR A 189 -8.31 -12.20 -12.03
C TYR A 189 -7.49 -12.86 -10.92
N VAL A 190 -8.10 -13.07 -9.74
CA VAL A 190 -7.45 -13.77 -8.62
C VAL A 190 -7.20 -15.24 -8.96
N ALA A 191 -8.15 -15.95 -9.57
CA ALA A 191 -7.98 -17.33 -10.04
C ALA A 191 -6.82 -17.47 -11.05
N ARG A 192 -6.56 -16.45 -11.88
CA ARG A 192 -5.45 -16.43 -12.85
C ARG A 192 -4.08 -16.18 -12.21
N PHE A 193 -4.02 -15.32 -11.20
CA PHE A 193 -2.75 -14.80 -10.66
C PHE A 193 -2.40 -15.29 -9.25
N GLY A 194 -3.31 -16.00 -8.57
CA GLY A 194 -3.16 -16.39 -7.17
C GLY A 194 -3.51 -15.25 -6.22
N ASN A 195 -3.36 -15.50 -4.92
CA ASN A 195 -3.61 -14.51 -3.87
C ASN A 195 -2.58 -13.35 -3.92
N GLU A 196 -1.47 -13.52 -4.65
CA GLU A 196 -0.51 -12.47 -5.01
C GLU A 196 -1.09 -11.39 -5.94
N ALA A 197 -2.30 -11.58 -6.46
CA ALA A 197 -3.08 -10.54 -7.12
C ALA A 197 -3.42 -9.36 -6.18
N CYS A 198 -3.52 -9.62 -4.88
CA CYS A 198 -3.88 -8.65 -3.87
C CYS A 198 -2.66 -7.84 -3.41
N PHE A 199 -2.59 -6.56 -3.78
CA PHE A 199 -1.71 -5.61 -3.10
C PHE A 199 -2.41 -5.14 -1.82
N MET A 200 -1.75 -5.23 -0.66
CA MET A 200 -2.24 -4.71 0.63
C MET A 200 -1.23 -3.73 1.22
N ARG A 201 -1.67 -2.61 1.79
CA ARG A 201 -0.81 -1.66 2.50
C ARG A 201 -1.51 -0.97 3.67
N ASP A 202 -0.78 -0.77 4.76
CA ASP A 202 -1.20 0.09 5.89
C ASP A 202 -0.85 1.56 5.65
N LEU A 203 -1.74 2.46 6.07
CA LEU A 203 -1.67 3.89 5.81
C LEU A 203 -1.77 4.69 7.12
N PRO A 204 -0.99 5.78 7.28
CA PRO A 204 -0.94 6.58 8.51
C PRO A 204 -2.08 7.62 8.59
N TYR A 205 -3.23 7.33 8.00
CA TYR A 205 -4.41 8.20 8.00
C TYR A 205 -5.71 7.39 7.98
N GLY A 206 -6.79 8.00 8.48
CA GLY A 206 -8.08 7.35 8.68
C GLY A 206 -8.80 6.98 7.39
N ILE A 207 -9.83 6.12 7.52
CA ILE A 207 -10.63 5.63 6.38
C ILE A 207 -11.50 6.74 5.78
N GLU A 208 -11.86 7.75 6.56
CA GLU A 208 -12.62 8.92 6.11
C GLU A 208 -11.83 9.73 5.06
N LEU A 209 -10.55 10.03 5.34
CA LEU A 209 -9.67 10.71 4.38
C LEU A 209 -9.29 9.81 3.20
N LEU A 210 -9.06 8.52 3.44
CA LEU A 210 -8.82 7.56 2.35
C LEU A 210 -10.02 7.48 1.40
N GLY A 211 -11.23 7.33 1.92
CA GLY A 211 -12.44 7.18 1.11
C GLY A 211 -12.75 8.42 0.26
N GLU A 212 -12.57 9.63 0.80
CA GLU A 212 -12.68 10.86 -0.02
C GLU A 212 -11.60 10.92 -1.11
N ASN A 213 -10.34 10.63 -0.77
CA ASN A 213 -9.25 10.60 -1.74
C ASN A 213 -9.43 9.52 -2.83
N LEU A 214 -10.09 8.40 -2.53
CA LEU A 214 -10.43 7.38 -3.53
C LEU A 214 -11.67 7.74 -4.36
N LEU A 215 -12.54 8.65 -3.91
CA LEU A 215 -13.72 9.05 -4.68
C LEU A 215 -13.47 10.29 -5.54
N ASP A 216 -12.47 11.11 -5.19
CA ASP A 216 -11.97 12.19 -6.04
C ASP A 216 -11.07 11.66 -7.17
N LEU A 217 -11.33 12.07 -8.41
CA LEU A 217 -10.41 11.86 -9.54
C LEU A 217 -9.60 13.12 -9.87
N SER A 218 -9.97 14.29 -9.34
CA SER A 218 -9.40 15.58 -9.70
C SER A 218 -7.97 15.76 -9.18
N HIS A 219 -7.59 15.12 -8.07
CA HIS A 219 -6.21 15.10 -7.59
C HIS A 219 -5.25 14.28 -8.46
N LEU A 220 -5.74 13.32 -9.26
CA LEU A 220 -4.88 12.36 -9.98
C LEU A 220 -3.77 13.00 -10.84
N PRO A 221 -4.02 14.05 -11.65
CA PRO A 221 -2.98 14.75 -12.43
C PRO A 221 -1.88 15.39 -11.58
N PHE A 222 -2.20 15.75 -10.34
CA PHE A 222 -1.39 16.60 -9.46
C PHE A 222 -0.58 15.78 -8.46
N SER A 223 -1.23 14.94 -7.64
CA SER A 223 -0.56 14.08 -6.67
C SER A 223 0.24 12.97 -7.35
N HIS A 224 -0.34 12.37 -8.40
CA HIS A 224 0.22 11.22 -9.12
C HIS A 224 0.99 11.60 -10.38
N HIS A 225 1.52 12.82 -10.44
CA HIS A 225 2.32 13.29 -11.56
C HIS A 225 3.43 12.28 -11.94
N SER A 226 3.55 12.01 -13.25
CA SER A 226 4.44 11.02 -13.87
C SER A 226 4.19 9.54 -13.46
N VAL A 227 3.21 9.25 -12.60
CA VAL A 227 2.78 7.87 -12.29
C VAL A 227 1.74 7.43 -13.32
N GLY A 228 1.87 6.22 -13.87
CA GLY A 228 0.93 5.70 -14.88
C GLY A 228 0.82 6.55 -16.16
N GLY A 229 1.72 7.51 -16.39
CA GLY A 229 1.65 8.48 -17.49
C GLY A 229 0.71 9.66 -17.27
N LEU A 230 0.24 9.88 -16.02
CA LEU A 230 -0.47 11.11 -15.63
C LEU A 230 0.46 12.33 -15.69
N LYS A 231 -0.09 13.49 -16.07
CA LYS A 231 0.61 14.79 -16.05
C LYS A 231 -0.30 15.90 -15.57
N ARG A 232 0.27 16.99 -15.04
CA ARG A 232 -0.50 18.11 -14.43
C ARG A 232 -1.33 18.86 -15.47
N GLU A 233 -0.84 18.93 -16.70
CA GLU A 233 -1.54 19.54 -17.86
C GLU A 233 -2.81 18.77 -18.26
N GLN A 234 -3.09 17.62 -17.65
CA GLN A 234 -4.35 16.88 -17.78
C GLN A 234 -5.37 17.23 -16.68
N GLY A 235 -5.02 18.12 -15.75
CA GLY A 235 -5.97 18.69 -14.81
C GLY A 235 -6.89 19.69 -15.49
N GLY A 236 -8.17 19.64 -15.16
CA GLY A 236 -9.21 20.48 -15.76
C GLY A 236 -10.58 20.22 -15.13
N PRO A 237 -11.66 20.76 -15.72
CA PRO A 237 -13.02 20.48 -15.28
C PRO A 237 -13.31 18.97 -15.30
N LEU A 238 -13.88 18.45 -14.22
CA LEU A 238 -14.33 17.07 -14.11
C LEU A 238 -15.84 17.05 -13.85
N PRO A 239 -16.69 17.26 -14.87
CA PRO A 239 -18.13 17.16 -14.72
C PRO A 239 -18.53 15.72 -14.38
N THR A 240 -19.17 15.50 -13.22
CA THR A 240 -19.70 14.18 -12.85
C THR A 240 -21.19 14.23 -12.53
N ARG A 241 -21.87 13.10 -12.73
CA ARG A 241 -23.30 12.94 -12.52
C ARG A 241 -23.57 11.68 -11.70
N MET A 242 -24.37 11.81 -10.65
CA MET A 242 -24.88 10.65 -9.89
C MET A 242 -25.82 9.81 -10.75
N LEU A 243 -25.73 8.50 -10.65
CA LEU A 243 -26.63 7.55 -11.31
C LEU A 243 -27.80 7.16 -10.39
N SER A 244 -29.01 7.17 -10.95
CA SER A 244 -30.22 6.64 -10.31
C SER A 244 -30.11 5.14 -10.03
N LYS A 245 -31.05 4.57 -9.25
CA LYS A 245 -31.09 3.13 -8.97
C LYS A 245 -31.15 2.28 -10.25
N ARG A 246 -32.06 2.62 -11.16
CA ARG A 246 -32.21 1.97 -12.46
C ARG A 246 -30.94 2.06 -13.31
N GLU A 247 -30.30 3.23 -13.37
CA GLU A 247 -29.04 3.38 -14.10
C GLU A 247 -27.89 2.56 -13.50
N ARG A 248 -27.87 2.35 -12.17
CA ARG A 248 -26.92 1.46 -11.50
C ARG A 248 -27.19 -0.01 -11.84
N GLU A 249 -28.46 -0.42 -11.91
CA GLU A 249 -28.88 -1.77 -12.33
C GLU A 249 -28.46 -2.02 -13.79
N ASP A 250 -28.79 -1.12 -14.71
CA ASP A 250 -28.36 -1.16 -16.12
C ASP A 250 -26.82 -1.15 -16.23
N ALA A 251 -26.14 -0.33 -15.42
CA ALA A 251 -24.68 -0.25 -15.37
C ALA A 251 -23.99 -1.49 -14.77
N ALA A 252 -24.75 -2.41 -14.14
CA ALA A 252 -24.28 -3.65 -13.54
C ALA A 252 -24.52 -4.89 -14.43
N LEU A 253 -25.34 -4.78 -15.49
CA LEU A 253 -25.66 -5.89 -16.40
C LEU A 253 -24.42 -6.58 -17.02
N TRP A 254 -23.31 -5.85 -17.20
CA TRP A 254 -22.05 -6.42 -17.68
C TRP A 254 -21.48 -7.52 -16.75
N GLU A 255 -21.82 -7.55 -15.47
CA GLU A 255 -21.40 -8.65 -14.59
C GLU A 255 -22.09 -9.96 -15.00
N LYS A 256 -23.32 -9.88 -15.51
CA LYS A 256 -24.05 -11.01 -16.10
C LYS A 256 -23.56 -11.39 -17.50
N GLU A 257 -22.86 -10.50 -18.21
CA GLU A 257 -22.13 -10.82 -19.44
C GLU A 257 -20.85 -11.64 -19.16
N GLU A 258 -20.21 -11.45 -17.98
CA GLU A 258 -19.07 -12.25 -17.55
C GLU A 258 -19.49 -13.59 -16.91
N ASP A 259 -20.58 -13.59 -16.13
CA ASP A 259 -21.17 -14.77 -15.50
C ASP A 259 -22.71 -14.63 -15.42
N PRO A 260 -23.48 -15.30 -16.30
CA PRO A 260 -24.93 -15.22 -16.31
C PRO A 260 -25.63 -15.67 -15.02
N THR A 261 -24.95 -16.43 -14.15
CA THR A 261 -25.48 -16.91 -12.87
C THR A 261 -25.26 -15.92 -11.73
N TYR A 262 -24.35 -14.97 -11.90
CA TYR A 262 -24.01 -13.99 -10.89
C TYR A 262 -25.14 -12.97 -10.71
N ASN A 263 -25.50 -12.72 -9.44
CA ASN A 263 -26.43 -11.64 -9.09
C ASN A 263 -25.63 -10.39 -8.66
N PRO A 264 -25.66 -9.29 -9.43
CA PRO A 264 -24.89 -8.09 -9.14
C PRO A 264 -25.18 -7.50 -7.76
N VAL A 265 -24.15 -7.37 -6.93
CA VAL A 265 -24.19 -6.43 -5.81
C VAL A 265 -24.10 -5.03 -6.40
N LEU A 266 -25.12 -4.20 -6.20
CA LEU A 266 -25.12 -2.84 -6.73
C LEU A 266 -24.23 -1.92 -5.87
N PRO A 267 -23.53 -0.93 -6.46
CA PRO A 267 -22.90 0.14 -5.68
C PRO A 267 -23.99 0.94 -4.96
N ARG A 268 -23.75 1.33 -3.71
CA ARG A 268 -24.63 2.24 -2.97
C ARG A 268 -24.72 3.60 -3.64
N TYR A 269 -23.57 4.14 -4.03
CA TYR A 269 -23.48 5.38 -4.80
C TYR A 269 -22.63 5.14 -6.04
N GLN A 270 -23.04 5.67 -7.19
CA GLN A 270 -22.24 5.60 -8.42
C GLN A 270 -22.33 6.93 -9.15
N ALA A 271 -21.20 7.41 -9.66
CA ALA A 271 -21.17 8.53 -10.59
C ALA A 271 -20.51 8.12 -11.92
N GLU A 272 -20.88 8.87 -12.96
CA GLU A 272 -20.28 8.82 -14.28
C GLU A 272 -19.57 10.16 -14.56
N VAL A 273 -18.37 10.09 -15.15
CA VAL A 273 -17.67 11.27 -15.68
C VAL A 273 -18.29 11.61 -17.03
N ILE A 274 -18.89 12.81 -17.13
CA ILE A 274 -19.51 13.29 -18.36
C ILE A 274 -18.41 13.55 -19.40
N ASP A 275 -18.58 12.97 -20.59
CA ASP A 275 -17.58 13.00 -21.67
C ASP A 275 -16.16 12.63 -21.17
N ALA A 276 -16.03 11.42 -20.64
CA ALA A 276 -14.78 10.91 -20.07
C ALA A 276 -13.57 10.97 -21.03
N ALA A 277 -13.80 10.99 -22.36
CA ALA A 277 -12.73 11.18 -23.33
C ALA A 277 -12.08 12.57 -23.24
N GLN A 278 -12.81 13.59 -22.82
CA GLN A 278 -12.30 14.95 -22.61
C GLN A 278 -11.87 15.21 -21.16
N HIS A 279 -12.53 14.59 -20.18
CA HIS A 279 -12.40 14.98 -18.77
C HIS A 279 -11.72 13.98 -17.83
N ASP A 280 -11.63 12.67 -18.15
CA ASP A 280 -10.86 11.73 -17.30
C ASP A 280 -9.36 11.73 -17.71
N PRO A 281 -8.43 12.13 -16.82
CA PRO A 281 -7.00 12.22 -17.13
C PRO A 281 -6.34 10.91 -17.61
N LEU A 282 -6.89 9.76 -17.23
CA LEU A 282 -6.41 8.45 -17.71
C LEU A 282 -6.97 8.09 -19.10
N MET A 283 -8.07 8.72 -19.51
CA MET A 283 -8.77 8.46 -20.78
C MET A 283 -8.42 9.47 -21.89
N MET A 284 -8.14 10.74 -21.55
CA MET A 284 -7.76 11.80 -22.50
C MET A 284 -6.67 11.40 -23.50
N ARG A 285 -5.69 10.58 -23.05
CA ARG A 285 -4.61 10.04 -23.90
C ARG A 285 -5.10 9.16 -25.06
N PHE A 286 -6.32 8.64 -24.98
CA PHE A 286 -6.96 7.80 -25.98
C PHE A 286 -8.00 8.55 -26.82
N ALA A 287 -8.41 9.77 -26.46
CA ALA A 287 -9.52 10.51 -27.07
C ALA A 287 -9.47 10.56 -28.61
N LYS A 288 -8.26 10.69 -29.18
CA LYS A 288 -8.01 10.68 -30.63
C LYS A 288 -8.28 9.36 -31.35
N SER A 289 -8.69 8.30 -30.64
CA SER A 289 -8.99 6.98 -31.22
C SER A 289 -10.37 6.89 -31.89
N GLY A 290 -11.28 7.84 -31.62
CA GLY A 290 -12.66 7.82 -32.16
C GLY A 290 -13.48 6.62 -31.67
N VAL A 291 -13.17 6.12 -30.46
CA VAL A 291 -13.87 5.00 -29.82
C VAL A 291 -14.66 5.51 -28.62
N GLU A 292 -15.86 5.01 -28.41
CA GLU A 292 -16.70 5.32 -27.25
C GLU A 292 -15.96 5.05 -25.93
N MET A 293 -16.06 5.98 -24.98
CA MET A 293 -15.40 5.90 -23.67
C MET A 293 -16.35 6.28 -22.55
N SER A 294 -16.30 5.53 -21.45
CA SER A 294 -16.96 5.92 -20.21
C SER A 294 -16.09 5.59 -18.99
N THR A 295 -16.18 6.45 -17.99
CA THR A 295 -15.58 6.25 -16.67
C THR A 295 -16.69 6.33 -15.63
N ARG A 296 -16.82 5.26 -14.83
CA ARG A 296 -17.75 5.18 -13.71
C ARG A 296 -17.00 4.87 -12.42
N ILE A 297 -17.39 5.53 -11.34
CA ILE A 297 -16.84 5.35 -10.00
C ILE A 297 -18.00 4.86 -9.12
N GLY A 298 -17.89 3.67 -8.54
CA GLY A 298 -18.90 3.11 -7.66
C GLY A 298 -18.36 2.90 -6.25
N TYR A 299 -19.11 3.36 -5.24
CA TYR A 299 -18.90 3.04 -3.83
C TYR A 299 -19.86 1.92 -3.40
N TYR A 300 -19.32 0.86 -2.84
CA TYR A 300 -20.02 -0.33 -2.35
C TYR A 300 -19.76 -0.41 -0.83
N ASP A 301 -20.83 -0.37 -0.02
CA ASP A 301 -20.67 -0.38 1.44
C ASP A 301 -20.15 -1.73 1.97
N PRO A 302 -19.35 -1.72 3.07
CA PRO A 302 -18.86 -0.54 3.78
C PRO A 302 -17.49 -0.04 3.31
N CYS A 303 -16.87 -0.69 2.31
CA CYS A 303 -15.41 -0.70 2.20
C CYS A 303 -14.84 -0.62 0.78
N HIS A 304 -15.64 -0.61 -0.29
CA HIS A 304 -15.12 -0.87 -1.63
C HIS A 304 -15.40 0.26 -2.62
N VAL A 305 -14.35 0.74 -3.30
CA VAL A 305 -14.40 1.69 -4.42
C VAL A 305 -13.97 0.98 -5.69
N ARG A 306 -14.81 1.03 -6.72
CA ARG A 306 -14.53 0.49 -8.06
C ARG A 306 -14.48 1.60 -9.09
N TYR A 307 -13.34 1.76 -9.76
CA TYR A 307 -13.27 2.50 -11.01
C TYR A 307 -13.44 1.54 -12.19
N ARG A 308 -14.47 1.75 -13.01
CA ARG A 308 -14.68 1.04 -14.28
C ARG A 308 -14.45 2.01 -15.42
N ARG A 309 -13.44 1.73 -16.26
CA ARG A 309 -13.13 2.50 -17.47
C ARG A 309 -13.35 1.63 -18.71
N LYS A 310 -14.24 2.06 -19.60
CA LYS A 310 -14.59 1.37 -20.84
C LYS A 310 -13.97 2.13 -22.03
N ILE A 311 -13.33 1.40 -22.96
CA ILE A 311 -12.84 1.90 -24.25
C ILE A 311 -13.33 0.93 -25.35
N GLY A 312 -14.48 1.24 -25.96
CA GLY A 312 -15.19 0.31 -26.83
C GLY A 312 -15.56 -0.97 -26.07
N GLU A 313 -15.27 -2.14 -26.64
CA GLU A 313 -15.53 -3.45 -25.98
C GLU A 313 -14.61 -3.76 -24.78
N ARG A 314 -13.65 -2.90 -24.46
CA ARG A 314 -12.63 -3.16 -23.44
C ARG A 314 -13.00 -2.49 -22.13
N ALA A 315 -12.94 -3.25 -21.04
CA ALA A 315 -13.07 -2.72 -19.69
C ALA A 315 -11.75 -2.91 -18.91
N THR A 316 -11.35 -1.85 -18.19
CA THR A 316 -10.32 -1.91 -17.15
C THR A 316 -10.94 -1.51 -15.83
N HIS A 317 -10.54 -2.22 -14.79
CA HIS A 317 -11.13 -2.18 -13.47
C HIS A 317 -10.02 -1.91 -12.45
N VAL A 318 -10.24 -0.93 -11.59
CA VAL A 318 -9.40 -0.72 -10.41
C VAL A 318 -10.33 -0.88 -9.22
N GLU A 319 -10.20 -2.02 -8.54
CA GLU A 319 -10.98 -2.40 -7.36
C GLU A 319 -10.11 -2.06 -6.14
N LEU A 320 -10.62 -1.21 -5.25
CA LEU A 320 -9.95 -0.75 -4.04
C LEU A 320 -10.81 -1.04 -2.81
N PHE A 321 -10.30 -1.88 -1.91
CA PHE A 321 -10.98 -2.16 -0.65
C PHE A 321 -10.26 -1.42 0.49
N MET A 322 -11.02 -0.97 1.48
CA MET A 322 -10.57 -0.16 2.61
C MET A 322 -10.93 -0.86 3.91
N CYS A 323 -10.09 -0.71 4.92
CA CYS A 323 -10.34 -1.27 6.24
C CYS A 323 -9.87 -0.27 7.31
N PRO A 324 -10.74 0.16 8.23
CA PRO A 324 -10.32 0.96 9.37
C PRO A 324 -9.53 0.06 10.31
N VAL A 325 -8.23 0.29 10.45
CA VAL A 325 -7.35 -0.50 11.32
C VAL A 325 -7.55 -0.04 12.76
N SER A 326 -7.46 1.28 12.95
CA SER A 326 -7.72 2.02 14.18
C SER A 326 -8.08 3.45 13.82
N GLU A 327 -8.45 4.25 14.82
CA GLU A 327 -8.64 5.69 14.63
C GLU A 327 -7.38 6.33 13.99
N GLY A 328 -7.58 7.20 12.99
CA GLY A 328 -6.49 7.81 12.23
C GLY A 328 -5.63 6.82 11.42
N ARG A 329 -6.01 5.54 11.27
CA ARG A 329 -5.24 4.52 10.54
C ARG A 329 -6.09 3.58 9.71
N SER A 330 -5.75 3.46 8.42
CA SER A 330 -6.46 2.60 7.47
C SER A 330 -5.53 1.59 6.81
N ARG A 331 -6.14 0.56 6.20
CA ARG A 331 -5.51 -0.45 5.35
C ARG A 331 -6.22 -0.45 4.02
N VAL A 332 -5.45 -0.45 2.94
CA VAL A 332 -5.97 -0.48 1.56
C VAL A 332 -5.56 -1.77 0.88
N PHE A 333 -6.48 -2.32 0.08
CA PHE A 333 -6.25 -3.43 -0.84
C PHE A 333 -6.51 -2.93 -2.26
N LEU A 334 -5.64 -3.28 -3.21
CA LEU A 334 -5.70 -2.80 -4.59
C LEU A 334 -5.59 -3.97 -5.57
N PHE A 335 -6.52 -4.01 -6.53
CA PHE A 335 -6.48 -4.91 -7.69
C PHE A 335 -6.59 -4.11 -8.98
N ASN A 336 -5.60 -4.26 -9.87
CA ASN A 336 -5.62 -3.70 -11.22
C ASN A 336 -6.10 -4.77 -12.20
N VAL A 337 -7.42 -4.86 -12.34
CA VAL A 337 -8.13 -5.92 -13.05
C VAL A 337 -8.32 -5.55 -14.53
N PHE A 338 -7.97 -6.48 -15.43
CA PHE A 338 -8.05 -6.27 -16.88
C PHE A 338 -8.69 -7.46 -17.58
N LYS A 339 -9.76 -7.25 -18.36
CA LYS A 339 -10.40 -8.29 -19.18
C LYS A 339 -9.45 -8.79 -20.28
N SER A 340 -8.80 -7.86 -20.98
CA SER A 340 -7.83 -8.15 -22.05
C SER A 340 -6.79 -7.03 -22.22
N ALA A 341 -5.76 -7.28 -23.03
CA ALA A 341 -4.73 -6.27 -23.33
C ALA A 341 -5.30 -5.14 -24.22
N PRO A 342 -4.91 -3.87 -24.02
CA PRO A 342 -5.24 -2.77 -24.93
C PRO A 342 -4.41 -2.90 -26.22
N VAL A 343 -4.83 -3.79 -27.12
CA VAL A 343 -4.19 -3.96 -28.43
C VAL A 343 -4.49 -2.71 -29.27
N PRO A 344 -3.49 -1.94 -29.74
CA PRO A 344 -3.73 -0.91 -30.75
C PRO A 344 -4.38 -1.57 -31.97
N LYS A 345 -5.25 -0.87 -32.71
CA LYS A 345 -5.54 -1.32 -34.08
C LYS A 345 -4.19 -1.42 -34.81
N VAL A 346 -4.01 -2.47 -35.63
CA VAL A 346 -2.70 -2.90 -36.17
C VAL A 346 -1.96 -1.80 -36.97
N ALA A 347 -2.65 -0.71 -37.31
CA ALA A 347 -2.10 0.51 -37.90
C ALA A 347 -0.95 1.17 -37.11
N ASP A 348 -1.00 1.21 -35.77
CA ASP A 348 -0.13 2.07 -34.93
C ASP A 348 1.21 1.46 -34.49
N PHE A 349 1.56 0.25 -34.96
CA PHE A 349 2.88 -0.32 -34.66
C PHE A 349 3.98 0.33 -35.52
N ARG A 350 5.04 0.83 -34.86
CA ARG A 350 6.22 1.47 -35.50
C ARG A 350 6.71 0.67 -36.71
N GLY A 351 6.93 1.36 -37.84
CA GLY A 351 6.98 0.79 -39.18
C GLY A 351 7.92 -0.40 -39.41
N TRP A 352 9.04 -0.50 -38.68
CA TRP A 352 10.00 -1.61 -38.81
C TRP A 352 9.40 -3.00 -38.48
N LEU A 353 8.41 -3.08 -37.58
CA LEU A 353 7.75 -4.35 -37.24
C LEU A 353 6.69 -4.82 -38.25
N LYS A 354 6.39 -4.03 -39.31
CA LYS A 354 5.35 -4.41 -40.27
C LYS A 354 5.70 -5.69 -41.06
N GLN A 355 6.97 -5.95 -41.35
CA GLN A 355 7.38 -6.98 -42.34
C GLN A 355 7.52 -8.43 -41.84
N ILE A 356 7.59 -8.70 -40.52
CA ILE A 356 8.19 -9.97 -40.03
C ILE A 356 7.17 -11.04 -39.53
N ALA A 357 5.87 -10.75 -39.38
CA ALA A 357 4.89 -11.77 -38.96
C ALA A 357 3.41 -11.48 -39.33
N PRO A 358 2.53 -12.50 -39.41
CA PRO A 358 1.08 -12.32 -39.58
C PRO A 358 0.42 -11.53 -38.42
N GLY A 359 -0.67 -10.82 -38.73
CA GLY A 359 -1.38 -9.95 -37.78
C GLY A 359 -1.86 -10.66 -36.50
N ALA A 360 -2.38 -11.88 -36.62
CA ALA A 360 -2.83 -12.69 -35.48
C ALA A 360 -1.68 -13.11 -34.55
N LEU A 361 -0.49 -13.39 -35.10
CA LEU A 361 0.69 -13.73 -34.31
C LEU A 361 1.22 -12.50 -33.56
N LYS A 362 1.21 -11.33 -34.21
CA LYS A 362 1.54 -10.03 -33.59
C LYS A 362 0.58 -9.70 -32.45
N ALA A 363 -0.73 -9.91 -32.62
CA ALA A 363 -1.73 -9.69 -31.59
C ALA A 363 -1.50 -10.61 -30.37
N LYS A 364 -1.30 -11.93 -30.59
CA LYS A 364 -0.99 -12.89 -29.51
C LYS A 364 0.32 -12.55 -28.80
N LEU A 365 1.37 -12.16 -29.53
CA LEU A 365 2.66 -11.77 -28.95
C LEU A 365 2.55 -10.49 -28.12
N PHE A 366 1.82 -9.47 -28.62
CA PHE A 366 1.55 -8.25 -27.87
C PHE A 366 0.73 -8.53 -26.62
N GLN A 367 -0.31 -9.36 -26.70
CA GLN A 367 -1.12 -9.77 -25.55
C GLN A 367 -0.28 -10.49 -24.49
N SER A 368 0.60 -11.42 -24.90
CA SER A 368 1.55 -12.10 -24.02
C SER A 368 2.53 -11.12 -23.34
N LEU A 369 3.11 -10.20 -24.10
CA LEU A 369 4.00 -9.15 -23.58
C LEU A 369 3.28 -8.19 -22.62
N PHE A 370 2.04 -7.80 -22.93
CA PHE A 370 1.23 -6.95 -22.07
C PHE A 370 0.91 -7.66 -20.76
N LEU A 371 0.38 -8.89 -20.81
CA LEU A 371 0.06 -9.69 -19.62
C LEU A 371 1.32 -9.92 -18.76
N ARG A 372 2.49 -10.15 -19.36
CA ARG A 372 3.76 -10.24 -18.63
C ARG A 372 4.20 -8.90 -18.02
N ARG A 373 3.77 -7.77 -18.59
CA ARG A 373 4.01 -6.39 -18.13
C ARG A 373 2.92 -5.86 -17.16
N THR A 374 1.85 -6.62 -16.93
CA THR A 374 0.77 -6.28 -15.98
C THR A 374 0.51 -7.39 -14.95
N ASP A 375 1.27 -8.49 -14.99
CA ASP A 375 1.28 -9.57 -14.00
C ASP A 375 1.55 -9.00 -12.58
N PRO A 376 0.58 -9.06 -11.65
CA PRO A 376 0.68 -8.44 -10.33
C PRO A 376 1.82 -9.05 -9.49
N ARG A 377 2.21 -10.30 -9.77
CA ARG A 377 3.35 -11.00 -9.14
C ARG A 377 4.72 -10.42 -9.53
N LYS A 378 4.78 -9.20 -10.07
CA LYS A 378 6.01 -8.49 -10.40
C LYS A 378 6.20 -7.30 -9.46
N PRO A 379 7.37 -7.18 -8.81
CA PRO A 379 7.58 -6.15 -7.79
C PRO A 379 7.40 -4.73 -8.31
N TYR A 380 7.65 -4.45 -9.60
CA TYR A 380 7.46 -3.09 -10.14
C TYR A 380 5.99 -2.67 -10.18
N ILE A 381 5.01 -3.60 -10.24
CA ILE A 381 3.58 -3.26 -10.10
C ILE A 381 3.30 -2.74 -8.69
N HIS A 382 3.84 -3.41 -7.68
CA HIS A 382 3.77 -2.98 -6.28
C HIS A 382 4.50 -1.65 -6.05
N LEU A 383 5.65 -1.43 -6.69
CA LEU A 383 6.37 -0.16 -6.62
C LEU A 383 5.59 1.01 -7.26
N VAL A 384 4.77 0.76 -8.29
CA VAL A 384 3.86 1.76 -8.85
C VAL A 384 2.72 2.05 -7.88
N ALA A 385 2.10 1.03 -7.26
CA ALA A 385 1.10 1.23 -6.23
C ALA A 385 1.65 2.01 -5.01
N HIS A 386 2.90 1.74 -4.61
CA HIS A 386 3.57 2.54 -3.58
C HIS A 386 3.78 4.00 -4.00
N ASP A 387 4.16 4.26 -5.25
CA ASP A 387 4.34 5.63 -5.76
C ASP A 387 3.02 6.42 -5.83
N ILE A 388 1.86 5.74 -5.82
CA ILE A 388 0.54 6.36 -5.63
C ILE A 388 0.36 6.72 -4.15
N PHE A 389 0.30 5.72 -3.26
CA PHE A 389 0.00 5.97 -1.84
C PHE A 389 1.06 6.82 -1.10
N ASP A 390 2.31 6.85 -1.56
CA ASP A 390 3.33 7.77 -1.03
C ASP A 390 3.11 9.22 -1.47
N GLY A 391 2.43 9.44 -2.61
CA GLY A 391 1.98 10.76 -3.05
C GLY A 391 0.90 11.30 -2.14
N ASP A 392 -0.14 10.52 -1.88
CA ASP A 392 -1.26 10.97 -1.04
C ASP A 392 -0.88 11.09 0.45
N GLY A 393 -0.12 10.12 0.97
CA GLY A 393 -0.06 9.87 2.41
C GLY A 393 0.56 10.97 3.28
N ILE A 394 1.44 11.82 2.74
CA ILE A 394 2.03 12.94 3.50
C ILE A 394 0.98 14.01 3.79
N PHE A 395 0.22 14.43 2.77
CA PHE A 395 -0.72 15.53 2.93
C PHE A 395 -2.01 15.05 3.60
N LEU A 396 -2.46 13.81 3.35
CA LEU A 396 -3.61 13.25 4.07
C LEU A 396 -3.33 13.07 5.56
N HIS A 397 -2.14 12.58 5.95
CA HIS A 397 -1.76 12.53 7.38
C HIS A 397 -1.75 13.93 8.01
N LYS A 398 -1.10 14.90 7.37
CA LYS A 398 -1.05 16.29 7.86
C LYS A 398 -2.41 16.97 7.91
N GLN A 399 -3.27 16.71 6.93
CA GLN A 399 -4.66 17.19 6.90
C GLN A 399 -5.43 16.66 8.11
N GLY A 400 -5.32 15.36 8.41
CA GLY A 400 -5.91 14.76 9.60
C GLY A 400 -5.37 15.36 10.91
N ASN A 401 -4.06 15.53 11.04
CA ASN A 401 -3.43 16.16 12.21
C ASN A 401 -3.97 17.59 12.45
N LEU A 402 -4.01 18.42 11.39
CA LEU A 402 -4.53 19.79 11.42
C LEU A 402 -6.04 19.84 11.74
N MET A 403 -6.82 18.93 11.16
CA MET A 403 -8.26 18.83 11.44
C MET A 403 -8.50 18.48 12.91
N ARG A 404 -7.82 17.47 13.44
CA ARG A 404 -7.82 17.12 14.88
C ARG A 404 -7.47 18.33 15.75
N GLU A 405 -6.36 19.00 15.48
CA GLU A 405 -5.86 20.12 16.29
C GLU A 405 -6.80 21.33 16.32
N ALA A 406 -7.47 21.60 15.20
CA ALA A 406 -8.46 22.68 15.08
C ALA A 406 -9.89 22.25 15.48
N GLY A 407 -10.12 21.00 15.89
CA GLY A 407 -11.45 20.45 16.19
C GLY A 407 -12.36 20.29 14.97
N LEU A 408 -11.79 20.34 13.76
CA LEU A 408 -12.50 20.29 12.48
C LEU A 408 -12.78 18.85 12.05
N THR A 409 -13.79 18.71 11.19
CA THR A 409 -14.20 17.50 10.50
C THR A 409 -14.14 17.72 8.99
N PHE A 410 -14.39 16.67 8.21
CA PHE A 410 -14.51 16.81 6.75
C PHE A 410 -15.67 17.72 6.33
N ARG A 411 -16.61 18.05 7.22
CA ARG A 411 -17.71 18.98 6.97
C ARG A 411 -17.26 20.45 6.90
N ASP A 412 -16.05 20.75 7.35
CA ASP A 412 -15.57 22.12 7.58
C ASP A 412 -14.68 22.64 6.43
N TYR A 413 -14.43 21.84 5.39
CA TYR A 413 -13.80 22.29 4.14
C TYR A 413 -14.73 22.19 2.92
N SER A 414 -14.53 23.12 1.99
CA SER A 414 -15.40 23.31 0.83
C SER A 414 -15.24 22.21 -0.22
N THR A 415 -16.38 21.74 -0.72
CA THR A 415 -16.50 20.82 -1.85
C THR A 415 -17.44 21.45 -2.89
N PRO A 416 -16.95 22.38 -3.74
CA PRO A 416 -17.77 23.20 -4.63
C PRO A 416 -17.98 22.60 -6.02
N SER A 417 -17.32 21.49 -6.36
CA SER A 417 -17.30 20.92 -7.70
C SER A 417 -18.33 19.81 -7.86
N SER A 418 -18.87 19.63 -9.07
CA SER A 418 -19.65 18.42 -9.39
C SER A 418 -18.85 17.12 -9.23
N ALA A 419 -17.51 17.18 -9.23
CA ALA A 419 -16.64 16.06 -8.87
C ALA A 419 -16.89 15.55 -7.44
N ASP A 420 -17.29 16.43 -6.54
CA ASP A 420 -17.41 16.13 -5.11
C ASP A 420 -18.72 15.41 -4.75
N THR A 421 -19.61 15.17 -5.73
CA THR A 421 -20.94 14.56 -5.52
C THR A 421 -20.84 13.20 -4.82
N LEU A 422 -19.83 12.38 -5.14
CA LEU A 422 -19.58 11.10 -4.46
C LEU A 422 -19.02 11.27 -3.04
N LEU A 423 -18.20 12.29 -2.79
CA LEU A 423 -17.63 12.57 -1.48
C LEU A 423 -18.77 12.91 -0.50
N LEU A 424 -19.69 13.78 -0.90
CA LEU A 424 -20.87 14.14 -0.10
C LEU A 424 -21.75 12.92 0.25
N ALA A 425 -21.91 11.98 -0.69
CA ALA A 425 -22.65 10.75 -0.44
C ALA A 425 -21.90 9.81 0.53
N TYR A 426 -20.58 9.68 0.38
CA TYR A 426 -19.72 8.89 1.27
C TYR A 426 -19.70 9.45 2.71
N ARG A 427 -19.64 10.77 2.88
CA ARG A 427 -19.76 11.45 4.18
C ARG A 427 -21.04 11.04 4.93
N ARG A 428 -22.20 11.12 4.26
CA ARG A 428 -23.49 10.69 4.85
C ARG A 428 -23.47 9.22 5.27
N PHE A 429 -22.85 8.35 4.47
CA PHE A 429 -22.69 6.94 4.81
C PHE A 429 -21.85 6.75 6.08
N ILE A 430 -20.63 7.29 6.13
CA ILE A 430 -19.69 7.02 7.23
C ILE A 430 -20.21 7.59 8.55
N GLU A 431 -20.83 8.77 8.53
CA GLU A 431 -21.52 9.37 9.69
C GLU A 431 -22.67 8.49 10.20
N SER A 432 -23.52 8.02 9.29
CA SER A 432 -24.69 7.21 9.66
C SER A 432 -24.27 5.83 10.18
N ALA A 433 -23.25 5.22 9.58
CA ALA A 433 -22.68 3.97 10.05
C ALA A 433 -22.03 4.14 11.44
N ALA A 434 -21.25 5.20 11.67
CA ALA A 434 -20.66 5.53 12.96
C ALA A 434 -21.73 5.80 14.03
N ARG A 435 -22.76 6.60 13.72
CA ARG A 435 -23.89 6.88 14.61
C ARG A 435 -24.63 5.61 15.01
N LYS A 436 -25.09 4.81 14.03
CA LYS A 436 -25.76 3.53 14.33
C LYS A 436 -24.86 2.58 15.13
N THR A 437 -23.54 2.59 14.89
CA THR A 437 -22.58 1.80 15.69
C THR A 437 -22.55 2.21 17.16
N ARG A 438 -22.63 3.52 17.46
CA ARG A 438 -22.72 4.04 18.83
C ARG A 438 -24.05 3.69 19.50
N GLU A 439 -25.12 3.55 18.72
CA GLU A 439 -26.44 3.14 19.18
C GLU A 439 -26.53 1.64 19.48
N THR A 440 -25.86 0.78 18.68
CA THR A 440 -26.00 -0.69 18.77
C THR A 440 -24.80 -1.45 19.34
N SER A 441 -23.67 -0.79 19.65
CA SER A 441 -22.52 -1.45 20.28
C SER A 441 -21.86 -0.62 21.38
N SER A 442 -21.37 -1.29 22.42
CA SER A 442 -20.59 -0.69 23.48
C SER A 442 -19.11 -0.54 23.06
N GLY A 443 -18.54 0.64 23.32
CA GLY A 443 -17.11 0.92 23.13
C GLY A 443 -16.77 1.79 21.92
N THR A 444 -15.55 1.65 21.41
CA THR A 444 -14.89 2.60 20.51
C THR A 444 -14.89 2.19 19.03
N LEU A 445 -15.69 1.20 18.62
CA LEU A 445 -15.71 0.72 17.23
C LEU A 445 -16.06 1.83 16.22
N ALA A 446 -16.91 2.78 16.63
CA ALA A 446 -17.27 3.95 15.83
C ALA A 446 -16.14 4.99 15.71
N ASP A 447 -15.20 5.01 16.65
CA ASP A 447 -14.07 5.96 16.64
C ASP A 447 -13.03 5.58 15.56
N ALA A 448 -13.00 4.31 15.13
CA ALA A 448 -12.11 3.87 14.06
C ALA A 448 -12.46 4.43 12.66
N VAL A 449 -13.60 5.14 12.54
CA VAL A 449 -14.01 5.87 11.33
C VAL A 449 -14.26 7.36 11.59
N ASP A 450 -13.95 7.83 12.80
CA ASP A 450 -14.13 9.20 13.26
C ASP A 450 -12.76 9.70 13.74
N GLY A 451 -11.95 10.26 12.83
CA GLY A 451 -10.53 10.50 13.05
C GLY A 451 -10.17 11.57 14.11
N GLN A 452 -11.11 12.08 14.90
CA GLN A 452 -10.92 13.30 15.70
C GLN A 452 -10.02 13.19 16.95
N LYS A 453 -9.62 12.00 17.42
CA LYS A 453 -8.85 11.82 18.67
C LYS A 453 -7.45 11.21 18.45
N GLN A 454 -7.22 10.42 17.39
CA GLN A 454 -5.98 9.62 17.25
C GLN A 454 -5.22 9.77 15.91
N TYR A 455 -5.42 10.86 15.17
CA TYR A 455 -4.30 11.38 14.36
C TYR A 455 -3.09 11.62 15.28
N GLY A 456 -1.89 11.24 14.83
CA GLY A 456 -0.68 11.25 15.66
C GLY A 456 -0.08 12.64 15.83
N ASP A 457 1.04 12.73 16.56
CA ASP A 457 1.97 13.84 16.33
C ASP A 457 2.52 13.77 14.89
N ASP A 458 2.97 14.91 14.37
CA ASP A 458 3.44 15.06 12.98
C ASP A 458 4.60 14.08 12.67
N LEU A 459 4.27 12.90 12.14
CA LEU A 459 5.20 11.79 12.04
C LEU A 459 6.34 12.14 11.08
N PRO A 460 7.59 11.73 11.36
CA PRO A 460 8.67 11.93 10.41
C PRO A 460 8.37 11.16 9.13
N ARG A 461 8.75 11.72 7.98
CA ARG A 461 8.47 11.16 6.65
C ARG A 461 8.96 9.72 6.48
N SER A 462 10.05 9.37 7.17
CA SER A 462 10.60 8.01 7.26
C SER A 462 9.65 6.97 7.86
N VAL A 463 8.74 7.39 8.75
CA VAL A 463 7.69 6.54 9.34
C VAL A 463 6.43 6.55 8.47
N MET A 464 5.99 7.72 7.99
CA MET A 464 4.80 7.81 7.11
C MET A 464 4.96 7.01 5.81
N LEU A 465 6.14 7.04 5.20
CA LEU A 465 6.46 6.37 3.94
C LEU A 465 7.25 5.06 4.15
N ASP A 466 7.14 4.44 5.33
CA ASP A 466 7.77 3.15 5.63
C ASP A 466 7.10 2.02 4.83
N ARG A 467 7.63 1.78 3.63
CA ARG A 467 7.20 0.68 2.76
C ARG A 467 7.56 -0.67 3.35
N TYR A 468 8.57 -0.77 4.21
CA TYR A 468 8.97 -2.05 4.80
C TYR A 468 7.93 -2.59 5.76
N ASN A 469 7.54 -1.79 6.75
CA ASN A 469 6.59 -2.19 7.78
C ASN A 469 5.14 -2.19 7.29
N THR A 470 4.76 -1.28 6.39
CA THR A 470 3.37 -1.22 5.88
C THR A 470 3.08 -2.19 4.73
N HIS A 471 4.10 -2.81 4.11
CA HIS A 471 3.91 -3.71 2.96
C HIS A 471 4.99 -4.78 2.80
N THR A 472 6.26 -4.40 2.59
CA THR A 472 7.29 -5.32 2.05
C THR A 472 7.52 -6.54 2.93
N LYS A 473 7.50 -6.41 4.26
CA LYS A 473 7.67 -7.56 5.17
C LYS A 473 6.49 -8.54 5.14
N HIS A 474 5.33 -8.08 4.68
CA HIS A 474 4.07 -8.81 4.56
C HIS A 474 3.77 -9.32 3.14
N CYS A 475 4.52 -8.89 2.13
CA CYS A 475 4.28 -9.26 0.73
C CYS A 475 5.37 -10.21 0.22
N PRO A 476 5.06 -11.46 -0.19
CA PRO A 476 6.07 -12.42 -0.64
C PRO A 476 6.82 -11.93 -1.90
N THR A 477 6.13 -11.29 -2.85
CA THR A 477 6.71 -10.70 -4.06
C THR A 477 7.79 -9.65 -3.75
N CYS A 478 7.48 -8.73 -2.84
CA CYS A 478 8.38 -7.64 -2.46
C CYS A 478 9.50 -8.14 -1.54
N LEU A 479 9.20 -9.00 -0.57
CA LEU A 479 10.18 -9.58 0.34
C LEU A 479 11.24 -10.41 -0.41
N ALA A 480 10.82 -11.31 -1.31
CA ALA A 480 11.74 -12.11 -2.12
C ALA A 480 12.62 -11.24 -3.03
N SER A 481 12.06 -10.16 -3.58
CA SER A 481 12.80 -9.19 -4.40
C SER A 481 13.84 -8.43 -3.57
N LEU A 482 13.47 -7.94 -2.38
CA LEU A 482 14.38 -7.29 -1.43
C LEU A 482 15.51 -8.24 -0.99
N GLN A 483 15.19 -9.50 -0.65
CA GLN A 483 16.20 -10.50 -0.28
C GLN A 483 17.18 -10.77 -1.42
N LYS A 484 16.70 -10.88 -2.67
CA LYS A 484 17.55 -11.06 -3.86
C LYS A 484 18.49 -9.85 -4.07
N LEU A 485 17.99 -8.64 -3.88
CA LEU A 485 18.78 -7.41 -3.97
C LEU A 485 19.84 -7.33 -2.86
N ARG A 486 19.47 -7.60 -1.59
CA ARG A 486 20.41 -7.66 -0.46
C ARG A 486 21.52 -8.69 -0.69
N ARG A 487 21.20 -9.91 -1.15
CA ARG A 487 22.21 -10.93 -1.54
C ARG A 487 23.14 -10.42 -2.66
N SER A 488 22.62 -9.70 -3.64
CA SER A 488 23.41 -9.09 -4.72
C SER A 488 24.32 -7.96 -4.21
N GLN A 489 23.84 -7.15 -3.27
CA GLN A 489 24.60 -6.08 -2.61
C GLN A 489 25.76 -6.69 -1.81
N SER A 490 25.51 -7.67 -0.94
CA SER A 490 26.55 -8.35 -0.15
C SER A 490 27.64 -8.97 -1.04
N ARG A 491 27.26 -9.64 -2.13
CA ARG A 491 28.22 -10.18 -3.12
C ARG A 491 29.03 -9.08 -3.82
N THR A 492 28.39 -7.96 -4.17
CA THR A 492 29.06 -6.83 -4.83
C THR A 492 30.03 -6.13 -3.88
N ALA A 493 29.66 -5.94 -2.61
CA ALA A 493 30.51 -5.40 -1.57
C ALA A 493 31.72 -6.32 -1.30
N PHE A 494 31.51 -7.63 -1.15
CA PHE A 494 32.60 -8.60 -0.98
C PHE A 494 33.62 -8.55 -2.14
N LEU A 495 33.15 -8.61 -3.39
CA LEU A 495 34.02 -8.52 -4.56
C LEU A 495 34.78 -7.19 -4.63
N LYS A 496 34.15 -6.08 -4.24
CA LYS A 496 34.78 -4.76 -4.16
C LYS A 496 35.89 -4.75 -3.13
N THR A 497 35.63 -5.26 -1.91
CA THR A 497 36.62 -5.34 -0.83
C THR A 497 37.81 -6.24 -1.19
N ALA A 498 37.55 -7.40 -1.80
CA ALA A 498 38.61 -8.28 -2.28
C ALA A 498 39.49 -7.60 -3.35
N LEU A 499 38.88 -6.86 -4.29
CA LEU A 499 39.61 -6.13 -5.32
C LEU A 499 40.37 -4.91 -4.77
N GLN A 500 39.87 -4.27 -3.70
CA GLN A 500 40.60 -3.25 -2.95
C GLN A 500 41.84 -3.83 -2.26
N GLY A 501 41.75 -5.05 -1.70
CA GLY A 501 42.92 -5.77 -1.16
C GLY A 501 43.95 -6.10 -2.25
N ALA A 502 43.51 -6.61 -3.40
CA ALA A 502 44.39 -6.90 -4.54
C ALA A 502 45.06 -5.64 -5.11
N LEU A 503 44.33 -4.51 -5.17
CA LEU A 503 44.89 -3.21 -5.54
C LEU A 503 45.97 -2.76 -4.55
N GLY A 504 45.72 -2.88 -3.24
CA GLY A 504 46.71 -2.56 -2.20
C GLY A 504 47.99 -3.38 -2.32
N ALA A 505 47.87 -4.70 -2.51
CA ALA A 505 49.02 -5.57 -2.74
C ALA A 505 49.79 -5.20 -4.03
N SER A 506 49.07 -4.83 -5.10
CA SER A 506 49.67 -4.40 -6.37
C SER A 506 50.43 -3.08 -6.22
N ILE A 507 49.87 -2.09 -5.51
CA ILE A 507 50.54 -0.82 -5.21
C ILE A 507 51.79 -1.05 -4.36
N PHE A 508 51.71 -1.90 -3.33
CA PHE A 508 52.87 -2.25 -2.50
C PHE A 508 53.99 -2.91 -3.33
N SER A 509 53.61 -3.83 -4.23
CA SER A 509 54.54 -4.48 -5.17
C SER A 509 55.18 -3.49 -6.14
N PHE A 510 54.41 -2.50 -6.62
CA PHE A 510 54.90 -1.43 -7.48
C PHE A 510 55.91 -0.53 -6.77
N ILE A 511 55.62 -0.12 -5.54
CA ILE A 511 56.53 0.68 -4.71
C ILE A 511 57.83 -0.11 -4.45
N GLY A 512 57.72 -1.40 -4.09
CA GLY A 512 58.89 -2.27 -3.91
C GLY A 512 59.74 -2.45 -5.18
N LEU A 513 59.12 -2.46 -6.37
CA LEU A 513 59.86 -2.48 -7.64
C LEU A 513 60.62 -1.17 -7.90
N LEU A 514 60.04 -0.02 -7.54
CA LEU A 514 60.72 1.27 -7.68
C LEU A 514 61.92 1.40 -6.74
N THR A 515 61.90 0.79 -5.56
CA THR A 515 63.09 0.81 -4.67
C THR A 515 64.25 -0.03 -5.20
N LEU A 516 64.05 -0.95 -6.15
CA LEU A 516 65.15 -1.68 -6.79
C LEU A 516 66.07 -0.76 -7.62
N GLU A 517 65.67 0.48 -7.91
CA GLU A 517 66.55 1.51 -8.44
C GLU A 517 67.62 2.02 -7.44
N SER A 518 67.70 1.47 -6.23
CA SER A 518 68.86 1.66 -5.34
C SER A 518 69.90 0.53 -5.40
N LEU A 519 69.70 -0.51 -6.23
CA LEU A 519 70.65 -1.64 -6.33
C LEU A 519 71.97 -1.28 -7.02
N PRO A 520 73.10 -1.96 -6.69
CA PRO A 520 74.39 -1.78 -7.35
C PRO A 520 74.32 -1.93 -8.88
N PHE A 521 75.13 -1.15 -9.60
CA PHE A 521 75.10 -1.03 -11.06
C PHE A 521 75.16 -2.39 -11.80
N ALA A 522 76.05 -3.29 -11.38
CA ALA A 522 76.21 -4.60 -12.01
C ALA A 522 74.94 -5.47 -11.97
N ILE A 523 74.20 -5.44 -10.85
CA ILE A 523 72.92 -6.15 -10.69
C ILE A 523 71.84 -5.44 -11.51
N ARG A 524 71.86 -4.10 -11.51
CA ARG A 524 70.87 -3.28 -12.22
C ARG A 524 70.92 -3.49 -13.73
N VAL A 525 72.11 -3.67 -14.33
CA VAL A 525 72.26 -3.92 -15.78
C VAL A 525 71.65 -5.26 -16.19
N THR A 526 71.85 -6.33 -15.41
CA THR A 526 71.35 -7.67 -15.74
C THR A 526 69.85 -7.85 -15.49
N THR A 527 69.24 -7.07 -14.58
CA THR A 527 67.82 -7.21 -14.24
C THR A 527 66.88 -6.16 -14.86
N ARG A 528 67.41 -5.10 -15.49
CA ARG A 528 66.63 -3.92 -15.92
C ARG A 528 65.40 -4.24 -16.79
N THR A 529 65.56 -5.10 -17.79
CA THR A 529 64.48 -5.51 -18.70
C THR A 529 63.38 -6.29 -17.98
N LEU A 530 63.75 -7.15 -17.02
CA LEU A 530 62.81 -7.89 -16.19
C LEU A 530 62.03 -6.96 -15.25
N ILE A 531 62.73 -6.04 -14.57
CA ILE A 531 62.11 -5.05 -13.66
C ILE A 531 61.13 -4.16 -14.43
N ASN A 532 61.53 -3.61 -15.58
CA ASN A 532 60.66 -2.79 -16.43
C ASN A 532 59.40 -3.57 -16.87
N ALA A 533 59.55 -4.82 -17.29
CA ALA A 533 58.41 -5.67 -17.66
C ALA A 533 57.47 -5.93 -16.47
N LEU A 534 58.01 -6.10 -15.25
CA LEU A 534 57.19 -6.30 -14.05
C LEU A 534 56.47 -5.00 -13.63
N ILE A 535 57.15 -3.85 -13.69
CA ILE A 535 56.54 -2.52 -13.46
C ILE A 535 55.34 -2.30 -14.39
N VAL A 536 55.49 -2.58 -15.69
CA VAL A 536 54.38 -2.45 -16.67
C VAL A 536 53.21 -3.40 -16.32
N ARG A 537 53.51 -4.67 -16.02
CA ARG A 537 52.47 -5.65 -15.64
C ARG A 537 51.72 -5.24 -14.37
N VAL A 538 52.44 -4.81 -13.33
CA VAL A 538 51.83 -4.35 -12.07
C VAL A 538 51.05 -3.06 -12.29
N GLY A 539 51.54 -2.13 -13.11
CA GLY A 539 50.80 -0.92 -13.51
C GLY A 539 49.47 -1.23 -14.21
N ILE A 540 49.45 -2.21 -15.12
CA ILE A 540 48.23 -2.70 -15.76
C ILE A 540 47.28 -3.32 -14.72
N MET A 541 47.78 -4.12 -13.78
CA MET A 541 46.97 -4.70 -12.69
C MET A 541 46.36 -3.64 -11.78
N ILE A 542 47.10 -2.57 -11.45
CA ILE A 542 46.60 -1.40 -10.71
C ILE A 542 45.46 -0.72 -11.49
N GLY A 543 45.66 -0.47 -12.79
CA GLY A 543 44.65 0.15 -13.65
C GLY A 543 43.35 -0.67 -13.76
N MET A 544 43.47 -1.97 -14.04
CA MET A 544 42.32 -2.89 -14.12
C MET A 544 41.58 -3.02 -12.79
N SER A 545 42.32 -3.12 -11.68
CA SER A 545 41.71 -3.22 -10.33
C SER A 545 40.97 -1.94 -9.97
N THR A 546 41.55 -0.77 -10.26
CA THR A 546 40.91 0.53 -10.04
C THR A 546 39.62 0.67 -10.86
N LEU A 547 39.65 0.30 -12.14
CA LEU A 547 38.46 0.31 -13.00
C LEU A 547 37.37 -0.65 -12.48
N GLY A 548 37.74 -1.86 -12.06
CA GLY A 548 36.84 -2.84 -11.47
C GLY A 548 36.18 -2.34 -10.18
N ILE A 549 36.94 -1.68 -9.29
CA ILE A 549 36.40 -1.06 -8.07
C ILE A 549 35.37 0.03 -8.42
N LEU A 550 35.66 0.89 -9.41
CA LEU A 550 34.73 1.93 -9.86
C LEU A 550 33.43 1.34 -10.45
N ILE A 551 33.52 0.26 -11.21
CA ILE A 551 32.35 -0.47 -11.74
C ILE A 551 31.52 -1.08 -10.60
N LEU A 552 32.18 -1.76 -9.64
CA LEU A 552 31.51 -2.37 -8.50
C LEU A 552 30.86 -1.32 -7.58
N ALA A 553 31.52 -0.18 -7.33
CA ALA A 553 30.96 0.93 -6.56
C ALA A 553 29.78 1.64 -7.26
N ARG A 554 29.77 1.70 -8.60
CA ARG A 554 28.58 2.13 -9.38
C ARG A 554 27.43 1.12 -9.24
N LYS A 555 27.73 -0.17 -9.34
CA LYS A 555 26.74 -1.27 -9.17
C LYS A 555 26.15 -1.30 -7.76
N GLU A 556 26.98 -1.14 -6.73
CA GLU A 556 26.60 -1.10 -5.32
C GLU A 556 25.65 0.08 -5.03
N ARG A 557 25.98 1.29 -5.50
CA ARG A 557 25.08 2.46 -5.40
C ARG A 557 23.74 2.25 -6.12
N LYS A 558 23.74 1.57 -7.27
CA LYS A 558 22.51 1.19 -7.96
C LYS A 558 21.68 0.19 -7.15
N LEU A 559 22.33 -0.81 -6.54
CA LEU A 559 21.66 -1.80 -5.69
C LEU A 559 21.08 -1.17 -4.42
N HIS A 560 21.77 -0.20 -3.81
CA HIS A 560 21.27 0.56 -2.66
C HIS A 560 19.95 1.27 -3.02
N ARG A 561 19.97 2.12 -4.06
CA ARG A 561 18.76 2.79 -4.59
C ARG A 561 17.63 1.82 -4.94
N GLN A 562 17.95 0.61 -5.42
CA GLN A 562 16.94 -0.42 -5.71
C GLN A 562 16.38 -1.10 -4.46
N ILE A 563 17.15 -1.18 -3.37
CA ILE A 563 16.72 -1.69 -2.07
C ILE A 563 15.81 -0.65 -1.39
N ASP A 564 16.19 0.63 -1.43
CA ASP A 564 15.46 1.74 -0.82
C ASP A 564 13.99 1.79 -1.31
N LEU A 565 13.74 1.51 -2.60
CA LEU A 565 12.39 1.40 -3.17
C LEU A 565 11.45 0.42 -2.43
N PHE A 566 11.98 -0.56 -1.70
CA PHE A 566 11.21 -1.53 -0.88
C PHE A 566 11.22 -1.21 0.61
N LEU A 567 12.01 -0.23 1.06
CA LEU A 567 12.15 0.16 2.47
C LEU A 567 11.48 1.50 2.74
N PHE A 568 11.94 2.54 2.05
CA PHE A 568 11.51 3.92 2.20
C PHE A 568 11.94 4.70 0.96
N LYS A 569 11.02 5.51 0.42
CA LYS A 569 11.30 6.48 -0.64
C LYS A 569 10.79 7.83 -0.18
N ASP A 570 11.67 8.82 -0.12
CA ASP A 570 11.25 10.18 0.21
C ASP A 570 10.48 10.79 -0.97
N TYR A 571 9.13 10.78 -0.90
CA TYR A 571 8.29 11.24 -2.00
C TYR A 571 8.01 12.73 -1.87
N VAL A 572 8.70 13.55 -2.65
CA VAL A 572 8.51 15.00 -2.65
C VAL A 572 7.84 15.44 -3.96
N HIS A 573 6.72 16.15 -3.88
CA HIS A 573 5.97 16.59 -5.07
C HIS A 573 6.74 17.62 -5.92
N SER A 574 7.56 18.48 -5.30
CA SER A 574 8.40 19.47 -5.99
C SER A 574 9.48 18.85 -6.86
N ASP A 575 9.97 17.66 -6.47
CA ASP A 575 11.08 16.97 -7.17
C ASP A 575 10.59 16.27 -8.44
N LYS A 576 9.27 16.15 -8.59
CA LYS A 576 8.58 15.68 -9.79
C LYS A 576 8.18 16.88 -10.66
N LEU A 577 9.15 17.46 -11.35
CA LEU A 577 8.93 18.49 -12.39
C LEU A 577 8.39 17.87 -13.68
#